data_AF-A0A4W6EP77-F1
#
_entry.id   AF-A0A4W6EP77-F1
#
_cell.length_a   1.000
_cell.length_b   1.000
_cell.length_c   1.000
_cell.angle_alpha   90.00
_cell.angle_beta   90.00
_cell.angle_gamma   90.00
#
_symmetry.space_group_name_H-M   'P 1'
#
loop_
_entity.id
_entity.type
_entity.pdbx_description
1 polymer ?
#
loop_
_entity_poly.entity_id
_entity_poly.type
_entity_poly.pdbx_seq_one_letter_code
_entity_poly.pdbx_strand_id
1 'polypeptide(L)'
;PTFMICMLLSLSESWFQTNKIKIMEWPAQSPDFNPIENLWDDIKNAVSELKPRNAEELWKVVKSSWTGIPVYRCQRLVDSRQHRCEAVLKNSGYTTKY
;
A
#
# COMPACT_ATOMS: atom_id res chain seq x y z
N PRO A 1 -6.85 4.17 -7.88
CA PRO A 1 -6.98 5.65 -7.92
C PRO A 1 -7.83 6.27 -6.79
N THR A 2 -8.85 5.56 -6.26
CA THR A 2 -9.83 6.15 -5.32
C THR A 2 -9.39 6.15 -3.85
N PHE A 3 -8.45 5.29 -3.43
CA PHE A 3 -8.05 5.18 -2.01
C PHE A 3 -7.06 6.25 -1.53
N MET A 4 -6.41 6.98 -2.43
CA MET A 4 -5.40 8.00 -2.09
C MET A 4 -6.03 9.35 -1.69
N ILE A 5 -7.32 9.56 -1.94
CA ILE A 5 -7.99 10.86 -1.74
C ILE A 5 -8.51 11.03 -0.30
N CYS A 6 -8.72 9.96 0.47
CA CYS A 6 -9.28 10.08 1.83
C CYS A 6 -8.31 10.69 2.87
N MET A 7 -7.00 10.77 2.59
CA MET A 7 -6.03 11.36 3.55
C MET A 7 -5.87 12.88 3.43
N LEU A 8 -6.55 13.55 2.49
CA LEU A 8 -6.40 15.00 2.23
C LEU A 8 -7.57 15.87 2.72
N LEU A 9 -8.57 15.31 3.39
CA LEU A 9 -9.69 16.10 3.91
C LEU A 9 -9.32 16.67 5.28
N SER A 10 -9.40 18.00 5.44
CA SER A 10 -9.07 18.78 6.65
C SER A 10 -9.61 18.24 8.00
N LEU A 11 -10.62 17.36 7.97
CA LEU A 11 -11.14 16.62 9.11
C LEU A 11 -10.14 15.59 9.69
N SER A 12 -9.22 15.05 8.90
CA SER A 12 -8.26 14.06 9.37
C SER A 12 -7.06 14.68 10.08
N GLU A 13 -6.65 15.90 9.70
CA GLU A 13 -5.47 16.56 10.28
C GLU A 13 -5.62 16.83 11.78
N SER A 14 -6.76 17.39 12.19
CA SER A 14 -7.07 17.65 13.61
C SER A 14 -7.12 16.37 14.44
N TRP A 15 -7.63 15.27 13.86
CA TRP A 15 -7.61 13.95 14.49
C TRP A 15 -6.19 13.41 14.66
N PHE A 16 -5.35 13.51 13.63
CA PHE A 16 -3.94 13.07 13.73
C PHE A 16 -3.16 13.89 14.76
N GLN A 17 -3.36 15.21 14.80
CA GLN A 17 -2.78 16.08 15.82
C GLN A 17 -3.23 15.69 17.24
N THR A 18 -4.54 15.44 17.42
CA THR A 18 -5.12 15.03 18.70
C THR A 18 -4.55 13.70 19.19
N ASN A 19 -4.36 12.74 18.28
CA ASN A 19 -3.80 11.43 18.59
C ASN A 19 -2.27 11.39 18.57
N LYS A 20 -1.60 12.56 18.40
CA LYS A 20 -0.14 12.69 18.34
C LYS A 20 0.52 11.81 17.28
N ILE A 21 -0.20 11.56 16.18
CA ILE A 21 0.30 10.79 15.05
C ILE A 21 1.03 11.74 14.10
N LYS A 22 2.32 11.50 13.90
CA LYS A 22 3.11 12.27 12.94
C LYS A 22 2.76 11.82 11.52
N ILE A 23 2.20 12.75 10.73
CA ILE A 23 1.97 12.54 9.30
C ILE A 23 3.32 12.67 8.58
N MET A 24 3.61 11.73 7.69
CA MET A 24 4.78 11.78 6.80
C MET A 24 4.41 12.63 5.59
N GLU A 25 5.26 13.61 5.24
CA GLU A 25 5.09 14.37 4.00
C GLU A 25 5.26 13.42 2.80
N TRP A 26 4.25 13.38 1.93
CA TRP A 26 4.20 12.48 0.78
C TRP A 26 4.09 13.29 -0.52
N PRO A 27 4.94 13.06 -1.52
CA PRO A 27 4.80 13.72 -2.80
C PRO A 27 3.50 13.27 -3.50
N ALA A 28 2.81 14.23 -4.12
CA ALA A 28 1.63 13.93 -4.92
C ALA A 28 1.97 12.96 -6.07
N GLN A 29 1.02 12.08 -6.43
CA GLN A 29 1.15 11.14 -7.55
C GLN A 29 2.31 10.13 -7.44
N SER A 30 2.58 9.64 -6.23
CA SER A 30 3.62 8.63 -5.97
C SER A 30 3.04 7.30 -5.48
N PRO A 31 2.23 6.58 -6.29
CA PRO A 31 1.69 5.27 -5.92
C PRO A 31 2.78 4.20 -5.78
N ASP A 32 3.86 4.29 -6.58
CA ASP A 32 5.03 3.41 -6.59
C ASP A 32 5.73 3.30 -5.22
N PHE A 33 5.48 4.28 -4.36
CA PHE A 33 6.06 4.35 -3.03
C PHE A 33 5.17 3.73 -1.94
N ASN A 34 3.91 3.37 -2.22
CA ASN A 34 3.00 2.86 -1.21
C ASN A 34 3.19 1.34 -1.04
N PRO A 35 3.79 0.87 0.07
CA PRO A 35 4.07 -0.55 0.29
C PRO A 35 2.80 -1.41 0.26
N ILE A 36 1.63 -0.82 0.58
CA ILE A 36 0.36 -1.54 0.61
C ILE A 36 -0.10 -2.03 -0.76
N GLU A 37 0.28 -1.33 -1.85
CA GLU A 37 -0.10 -1.75 -3.21
C GLU A 37 0.52 -3.12 -3.55
N ASN A 38 1.76 -3.35 -3.10
CA ASN A 38 2.43 -4.65 -3.26
C ASN A 38 1.70 -5.76 -2.46
N LEU A 39 1.14 -5.44 -1.29
CA LEU A 39 0.36 -6.41 -0.50
C LEU A 39 -1.00 -6.67 -1.14
N TRP A 40 -1.61 -5.66 -1.76
CA TRP A 40 -2.82 -5.85 -2.56
C TRP A 40 -2.57 -6.73 -3.79
N ASP A 41 -1.39 -6.64 -4.41
CA ASP A 41 -1.01 -7.55 -5.50
C ASP A 41 -0.90 -9.00 -5.02
N ASP A 42 -0.31 -9.23 -3.83
CA ASP A 42 -0.24 -10.56 -3.22
C ASP A 42 -1.68 -11.15 -3.03
N ILE A 43 -2.65 -10.33 -2.62
CA ILE A 43 -4.07 -10.74 -2.51
C ILE A 43 -4.73 -10.94 -3.88
N LYS A 44 -4.50 -10.05 -4.84
CA LYS A 44 -5.05 -10.14 -6.20
C LYS A 44 -4.62 -11.44 -6.87
N ASN A 45 -3.36 -11.85 -6.67
CA ASN A 45 -2.84 -13.12 -7.15
C ASN A 45 -3.59 -14.30 -6.54
N ALA A 46 -3.79 -14.32 -5.22
CA ALA A 46 -4.56 -15.37 -4.55
C ALA A 46 -6.02 -15.44 -5.03
N VAL A 47 -6.66 -14.31 -5.28
CA VAL A 47 -8.02 -14.25 -5.86
C VAL A 47 -8.03 -14.81 -7.29
N SER A 48 -7.02 -14.47 -8.10
CA SER A 48 -6.87 -14.97 -9.48
C SER A 48 -6.66 -16.49 -9.53
N GLU A 49 -5.90 -17.03 -8.59
CA GLU A 49 -5.63 -18.47 -8.47
C GLU A 49 -6.88 -19.25 -8.02
N LEU A 50 -7.55 -18.76 -6.97
CA LEU A 50 -8.67 -19.47 -6.33
C LEU A 50 -10.02 -19.26 -7.03
N LYS A 51 -10.16 -18.22 -7.85
CA LYS A 51 -11.33 -17.92 -8.70
C LYS A 51 -12.67 -18.03 -7.94
N PRO A 52 -12.86 -17.26 -6.86
CA PRO A 52 -14.10 -17.27 -6.10
C PRO A 52 -15.29 -16.90 -6.98
N ARG A 53 -16.44 -17.57 -6.78
CA ARG A 53 -17.63 -17.44 -7.64
C ARG A 53 -18.71 -16.55 -7.05
N ASN A 54 -18.59 -16.19 -5.78
CA ASN A 54 -19.53 -15.34 -5.07
C ASN A 54 -18.79 -14.46 -4.04
N ALA A 55 -19.53 -13.50 -3.48
CA ALA A 55 -18.98 -12.52 -2.54
C ALA A 55 -18.45 -13.17 -1.25
N GLU A 56 -19.06 -14.25 -0.78
CA GLU A 56 -18.63 -14.93 0.44
C GLU A 56 -17.29 -15.66 0.24
N GLU A 57 -17.14 -16.38 -0.87
CA GLU A 57 -15.88 -17.00 -1.27
C GLU A 57 -14.79 -15.95 -1.47
N LEU A 58 -15.10 -14.84 -2.15
CA LEU A 58 -14.15 -13.75 -2.34
C LEU A 58 -13.68 -13.19 -0.99
N TRP A 59 -14.62 -12.95 -0.06
CA TRP A 59 -14.29 -12.48 1.27
C TRP A 59 -13.39 -13.45 2.05
N LYS A 60 -13.67 -14.76 1.97
CA LYS A 60 -12.84 -15.80 2.59
C LYS A 60 -11.42 -15.79 2.01
N VAL A 61 -11.28 -15.68 0.70
CA VAL A 61 -9.97 -15.61 0.03
C VAL A 61 -9.20 -14.36 0.45
N VAL A 62 -9.83 -13.19 0.41
CA VAL A 62 -9.18 -11.93 0.81
C VAL A 62 -8.74 -11.99 2.27
N LYS A 63 -9.61 -12.44 3.17
CA LYS A 63 -9.31 -12.53 4.60
C LYS A 63 -8.16 -13.50 4.89
N SER A 64 -8.21 -14.71 4.34
CA SER A 64 -7.17 -15.72 4.53
C SER A 64 -5.83 -15.27 3.95
N SER A 65 -5.83 -14.71 2.75
CA SER A 65 -4.63 -14.18 2.09
C SER A 65 -4.01 -13.07 2.92
N TRP A 66 -4.81 -12.10 3.39
CA TRP A 66 -4.33 -11.01 4.24
C TRP A 66 -3.72 -11.51 5.55
N THR A 67 -4.40 -12.43 6.24
CA THR A 67 -3.88 -13.01 7.49
C THR A 67 -2.65 -13.89 7.29
N GLY A 68 -2.45 -14.41 6.08
CA GLY A 68 -1.31 -15.24 5.71
C GLY A 68 -0.07 -14.45 5.29
N ILE A 69 -0.16 -13.13 5.12
CA ILE A 69 0.99 -12.29 4.77
C ILE A 69 2.00 -12.35 5.93
N PRO A 70 3.22 -12.87 5.71
CA PRO A 70 4.17 -13.02 6.79
C PRO A 70 4.82 -11.67 7.13
N VAL A 71 5.16 -11.47 8.40
CA VAL A 71 5.76 -10.22 8.90
C VAL A 71 7.01 -9.81 8.11
N TYR A 72 7.86 -10.77 7.72
CA TYR A 72 9.07 -10.48 6.94
C TYR A 72 8.75 -9.88 5.56
N ARG A 73 7.59 -10.19 4.96
CA ARG A 73 7.17 -9.61 3.68
C ARG A 73 6.89 -8.13 3.86
N CYS A 74 6.19 -7.76 4.93
CA CYS A 74 5.95 -6.37 5.31
C CYS A 74 7.26 -5.64 5.57
N GLN A 75 8.16 -6.23 6.36
CA GLN A 75 9.47 -5.64 6.68
C GLN A 75 10.28 -5.36 5.42
N ARG A 76 10.41 -6.32 4.51
CA ARG A 76 11.12 -6.16 3.23
C ARG A 76 10.56 -5.02 2.38
N LEU A 77 9.25 -4.81 2.40
CA LEU A 77 8.62 -3.71 1.67
C LEU A 77 8.97 -2.36 2.31
N VAL A 78 8.96 -2.26 3.64
CA VAL A 78 9.40 -1.07 4.38
C VAL A 78 10.87 -0.77 4.10
N ASP A 79 11.74 -1.77 4.18
CA ASP A 79 13.19 -1.60 3.95
C ASP A 79 13.48 -1.19 2.50
N SER A 80 12.67 -1.68 1.54
CA SER A 80 12.82 -1.30 0.13
C SER A 80 12.50 0.17 -0.16
N ARG A 81 11.84 0.90 0.76
CA ARG A 81 11.43 2.29 0.53
C ARG A 81 12.62 3.21 0.28
N GLN A 82 13.73 3.02 1.00
CA GLN A 82 14.95 3.80 0.81
C GLN A 82 15.48 3.61 -0.62
N HIS A 83 15.54 2.38 -1.10
CA HIS A 83 15.98 2.06 -2.46
C HIS A 83 15.02 2.58 -3.55
N ARG A 84 13.71 2.61 -3.27
CA ARG A 84 12.72 3.23 -4.18
C ARG A 84 12.93 4.74 -4.27
N CYS A 85 13.17 5.42 -3.15
CA CYS A 85 13.50 6.84 -3.12
C CYS A 85 14.78 7.13 -3.92
N GLU A 86 15.83 6.34 -3.71
CA GLU A 86 17.08 6.46 -4.47
C GLU A 86 16.86 6.24 -5.98
N ALA A 87 16.04 5.25 -6.35
CA ALA A 87 15.72 4.99 -7.75
C ALA A 87 14.98 6.14 -8.42
N VAL A 88 14.02 6.76 -7.73
CA VAL A 88 13.27 7.92 -8.25
C VAL A 88 14.16 9.16 -8.35
N LEU A 89 15.01 9.40 -7.35
CA LEU A 89 15.99 10.49 -7.40
C LEU A 89 16.97 10.31 -8.57
N LYS A 90 17.47 9.08 -8.76
CA LYS A 90 18.35 8.75 -9.89
C LYS A 90 17.65 8.91 -11.24
N ASN A 91 16.35 8.65 -11.28
CA ASN A 91 15.52 8.84 -12.47
C ASN A 91 14.89 10.23 -12.56
N SER A 92 15.42 11.22 -11.82
CA SER A 92 14.95 12.62 -11.85
C SER A 92 13.43 12.80 -11.67
N GLY A 93 12.79 11.94 -10.88
CA GLY A 93 11.34 11.98 -10.64
C GLY A 93 10.49 11.19 -11.63
N TYR A 94 11.06 10.58 -12.67
CA TYR A 94 10.33 9.74 -13.62
C TYR A 94 10.06 8.31 -13.07
N THR A 95 9.07 7.63 -13.65
CA THR A 95 8.61 6.28 -13.25
C THR A 95 9.74 5.27 -13.15
N THR A 96 9.73 4.47 -12.08
CA THR A 96 10.71 3.40 -11.86
C THR A 96 10.08 2.02 -12.07
N LYS A 97 10.88 0.95 -12.02
CA LYS A 97 10.40 -0.44 -12.16
C LYS A 97 9.59 -0.98 -10.97
N TYR A 98 9.36 -0.15 -9.95
CA TYR A 98 8.83 -0.53 -8.64
C TYR A 98 7.35 -0.21 -8.45
#